data_AF-A0A3D2CLB8-F1
#
_entry.id   AF-A0A3D2CLB8-F1
#
_cell.length_a   1.000
_cell.length_b   1.000
_cell.length_c   1.000
_cell.angle_alpha   90.00
_cell.angle_beta   90.00
_cell.angle_gamma   90.00
#
_symmetry.space_group_name_H-M   'P 1'
#
loop_
_entity.id
_entity.type
_entity.pdbx_description
1 polymer ?
#
loop_
_entity_poly.entity_id
_entity_poly.type
_entity_poly.pdbx_seq_one_letter_code
_entity_poly.pdbx_strand_id
1 'polypeptide(L)'
;MSVNEKQVEFLQNNIARMNQCSFQMKGWAITVISALVAVYVTTISDSNPGNKMYIWIAIAPAVLFWILDAFYLSKEYKFIAIYNDVTGITPEEKRIKIKDYEMPLNKIYGMEIFLLACVPLVCFHDASLWSNCRGARIVWYVGMKVFISYHRADTQYRRNAEKILSAHGIQYYAVPEDADFNGKRNETIRNFTCNKVKKCDVLLCLIGKETYSRPHVDREIHTALKGGVGTRLGIVGVLLPTRTDSLSQADFSTLPTKLIDNKNYVVWSDWSSMERNILVLLTEAEEHSCNSKLQSKHTNPCMLLKTKIYYDN
;
A
#
# COMPACT_ATOMS: atom_id res chain seq x y z
N MET A 1 21.33 9.42 -15.14
CA MET A 1 21.25 10.73 -14.46
C MET A 1 22.48 10.82 -13.56
N SER A 2 23.34 11.82 -13.74
CA SER A 2 24.53 12.00 -12.89
C SER A 2 24.06 12.41 -11.48
N VAL A 3 24.51 11.68 -10.46
CA VAL A 3 24.16 11.96 -9.06
C VAL A 3 24.87 13.24 -8.62
N ASN A 4 24.13 14.19 -8.05
CA ASN A 4 24.71 15.41 -7.49
C ASN A 4 25.31 15.11 -6.09
N GLU A 5 26.61 14.88 -6.05
CA GLU A 5 27.34 14.49 -4.82
C GLU A 5 27.11 15.45 -3.64
N LYS A 6 27.03 16.77 -3.90
CA LYS A 6 26.78 17.78 -2.86
C LYS A 6 25.39 17.63 -2.23
N GLN A 7 24.38 17.27 -3.01
CA GLN A 7 23.03 17.04 -2.50
C GLN A 7 22.98 15.79 -1.62
N VAL A 8 23.70 14.73 -2.02
CA VAL A 8 23.80 13.48 -1.25
C VAL A 8 24.51 13.72 0.08
N GLU A 9 25.62 14.45 0.09
CA GLU A 9 26.35 14.83 1.32
C GLU A 9 25.47 15.67 2.25
N PHE A 10 24.71 16.63 1.71
CA PHE A 10 23.76 17.42 2.48
C PHE A 10 22.68 16.53 3.12
N LEU A 11 22.15 15.54 2.40
CA LEU A 11 21.17 14.58 2.93
C LEU A 11 21.77 13.72 4.04
N GLN A 12 22.98 13.17 3.84
CA GLN A 12 23.69 12.36 4.84
C GLN A 12 23.93 13.16 6.13
N ASN A 13 24.37 14.41 6.01
CA ASN A 13 24.57 15.30 7.14
C ASN A 13 23.27 15.58 7.91
N ASN A 14 22.14 15.75 7.21
CA ASN A 14 20.85 15.93 7.87
C ASN A 14 20.36 14.65 8.56
N ILE A 15 20.54 13.48 7.96
CA ILE A 15 20.21 12.17 8.56
C ILE A 15 21.00 11.98 9.86
N ALA A 16 22.31 12.22 9.83
CA ALA A 16 23.18 12.09 11.00
C ALA A 16 22.74 13.03 12.16
N ARG A 17 22.37 14.28 11.84
CA ARG A 17 21.85 15.25 12.84
C ARG A 17 20.55 14.78 13.47
N MET A 18 19.62 14.23 12.69
CA MET A 18 18.35 13.71 13.22
C MET A 18 18.57 12.49 14.14
N ASN A 19 19.46 11.58 13.77
CA ASN A 19 19.83 10.43 14.60
C ASN A 19 20.46 10.88 15.94
N GLN A 20 21.40 11.83 15.89
CA GLN A 20 22.02 12.38 17.09
C GLN A 20 20.99 13.03 18.03
N CYS A 21 20.03 13.79 17.50
CA CYS A 21 18.94 14.37 18.29
C CYS A 21 18.05 13.31 18.95
N SER A 22 17.69 12.23 18.23
CA SER A 22 16.91 11.11 18.80
C SER A 22 17.68 10.41 19.92
N PHE A 23 18.97 10.11 19.71
CA PHE A 23 19.81 9.48 20.74
C PHE A 23 19.91 10.33 22.01
N GLN A 24 20.13 11.64 21.87
CA GLN A 24 20.16 12.56 23.01
C GLN A 24 18.81 12.56 23.76
N MET A 25 17.70 12.59 23.03
CA MET A 25 16.36 12.60 23.62
C MET A 25 16.08 11.33 24.45
N LYS A 26 16.54 10.16 23.97
CA LYS A 26 16.46 8.89 24.72
C LYS A 26 17.28 8.91 26.00
N GLY A 27 18.49 9.51 25.94
CA GLY A 27 19.32 9.71 27.13
C GLY A 27 18.62 10.55 28.19
N TRP A 28 18.05 11.69 27.80
CA TRP A 28 17.30 12.56 28.71
C TRP A 28 16.05 11.87 29.28
N ALA A 29 15.32 11.11 28.47
CA ALA A 29 14.17 10.34 28.94
C ALA A 29 14.52 9.39 30.08
N ILE A 30 15.60 8.61 29.94
CA ILE A 30 16.05 7.65 30.97
C ILE A 30 16.43 8.39 32.26
N THR A 31 17.15 9.52 32.16
CA THR A 31 17.56 10.29 33.35
C THR A 31 16.36 10.84 34.13
N VAL A 32 15.38 11.43 33.44
CA VAL A 32 14.19 12.01 34.06
C VAL A 32 13.30 10.92 34.68
N ILE A 33 13.08 9.82 33.96
CA ILE A 33 12.27 8.70 34.46
C ILE A 33 12.96 8.04 35.67
N SER A 34 14.28 7.81 35.60
CA SER A 34 15.04 7.24 36.72
C SER A 34 14.97 8.09 37.97
N ALA A 35 15.12 9.42 37.85
CA ALA A 35 15.00 10.35 38.96
C ALA A 35 13.60 10.33 39.59
N LEU A 36 12.53 10.29 38.77
CA LEU A 36 11.16 10.24 39.26
C LEU A 36 10.80 8.90 39.92
N VAL A 37 11.30 7.78 39.38
CA VAL A 37 11.14 6.46 40.00
C VAL A 37 11.89 6.38 41.34
N ALA A 38 13.09 6.94 41.43
CA ALA A 38 13.84 7.01 42.69
C ALA A 38 13.05 7.77 43.76
N VAL A 39 12.46 8.93 43.41
CA VAL A 39 11.58 9.69 44.32
C VAL A 39 10.37 8.85 44.74
N TYR A 40 9.73 8.12 43.83
CA TYR A 40 8.63 7.24 44.19
C TYR A 40 9.04 6.18 45.23
N VAL A 41 10.18 5.51 45.04
CA VAL A 41 10.69 4.49 45.97
C VAL A 41 10.93 5.07 47.37
N THR A 42 11.41 6.32 47.49
CA THR A 42 11.60 6.97 48.81
C THR A 42 10.30 7.20 49.60
N THR A 43 9.14 7.16 48.95
CA THR A 43 7.84 7.35 49.60
C THR A 43 7.18 6.05 50.07
N ILE A 44 7.81 4.90 49.80
CA ILE A 44 7.37 3.58 50.26
C ILE A 44 7.84 3.40 51.70
N SER A 45 6.95 3.04 52.61
CA SER A 45 7.27 2.72 54.01
C SER A 45 6.57 1.41 54.39
N ASP A 46 7.07 0.68 55.40
CA ASP A 46 6.52 -0.64 55.79
C ASP A 46 5.01 -0.64 56.09
N SER A 47 4.43 0.52 56.41
CA SER A 47 3.01 0.71 56.73
C SER A 47 2.18 1.35 55.62
N ASN A 48 2.79 1.86 54.54
CA ASN A 48 2.10 2.61 53.49
C ASN A 48 2.57 2.19 52.08
N PRO A 49 1.67 1.80 51.16
CA PRO A 49 2.01 1.31 49.83
C PRO A 49 2.50 2.40 48.84
N GLY A 50 2.99 3.55 49.34
CA GLY A 50 3.49 4.67 48.54
C GLY A 50 2.37 5.49 47.86
N ASN A 51 2.64 6.77 47.58
CA ASN A 51 1.67 7.63 46.93
C ASN A 51 1.68 7.38 45.41
N LYS A 52 0.59 6.79 44.90
CA LYS A 52 0.39 6.49 43.46
C LYS A 52 0.43 7.74 42.57
N MET A 53 0.30 8.95 43.13
CA MET A 53 0.38 10.21 42.39
C MET A 53 1.74 10.41 41.68
N TYR A 54 2.85 9.95 42.28
CA TYR A 54 4.18 10.09 41.67
C TYR A 54 4.35 9.25 40.39
N ILE A 55 3.63 8.13 40.29
CA ILE A 55 3.61 7.31 39.07
C ILE A 55 2.95 8.08 37.91
N TRP A 56 1.83 8.75 38.17
CA TRP A 56 1.15 9.56 37.16
C TRP A 56 2.00 10.74 36.69
N ILE A 57 2.76 11.36 37.60
CA ILE A 57 3.70 12.43 37.26
C ILE A 57 4.86 11.90 36.39
N ALA A 58 5.32 10.67 36.61
CA ALA A 58 6.38 10.05 35.80
C ALA A 58 5.92 9.65 34.38
N ILE A 59 4.62 9.39 34.20
CA ILE A 59 4.04 9.08 32.88
C ILE A 59 4.07 10.30 31.95
N ALA A 60 3.84 11.51 32.48
CA ALA A 60 3.81 12.74 31.68
C ALA A 60 5.11 13.00 30.86
N PRO A 61 6.33 13.01 31.46
CA PRO A 61 7.57 13.16 30.70
C PRO A 61 7.85 11.93 29.82
N ALA A 62 7.47 10.72 30.25
CA ALA A 62 7.64 9.52 29.42
C ALA A 62 6.87 9.62 28.10
N VAL A 63 5.61 10.07 28.13
CA VAL A 63 4.79 10.30 26.93
C VAL A 63 5.36 11.44 26.07
N LEU A 64 5.79 12.54 26.69
CA LEU A 64 6.38 13.67 25.98
C LEU A 64 7.65 13.27 25.20
N PHE A 65 8.60 12.61 25.89
CA PHE A 65 9.85 12.18 25.28
C PHE A 65 9.63 11.14 24.17
N TRP A 66 8.61 10.31 24.31
CA TRP A 66 8.21 9.36 23.30
C TRP A 66 7.66 10.03 22.04
N ILE A 67 6.74 11.00 22.18
CA ILE A 67 6.22 11.77 21.05
C ILE A 67 7.37 12.45 20.29
N LEU A 68 8.35 13.00 21.02
CA LEU A 68 9.53 13.61 20.43
C LEU A 68 10.41 12.59 19.70
N ASP A 69 10.66 11.42 20.30
CA ASP A 69 11.43 10.36 19.64
C ASP A 69 10.77 9.91 18.32
N ALA A 70 9.45 9.69 18.36
CA ALA A 70 8.65 9.34 17.19
C ALA A 70 8.70 10.43 16.10
N PHE A 71 8.71 11.70 16.51
CA PHE A 71 8.85 12.83 15.59
C PHE A 71 10.21 12.83 14.88
N TYR A 72 11.32 12.63 15.61
CA TYR A 72 12.66 12.59 14.99
C TYR A 72 12.84 11.40 14.06
N LEU A 73 12.35 10.22 14.43
CA LEU A 73 12.37 9.03 13.57
C LEU A 73 11.56 9.22 12.28
N SER A 74 10.39 9.88 12.36
CA SER A 74 9.59 10.23 11.18
C SER A 74 10.35 11.17 10.23
N LYS A 75 11.12 12.13 10.78
CA LYS A 75 11.96 13.03 9.98
C LYS A 75 13.11 12.28 9.31
N GLU A 76 13.82 11.44 10.05
CA GLU A 76 14.92 10.62 9.52
C GLU A 76 14.46 9.76 8.34
N TYR A 77 13.32 9.08 8.49
CA TYR A 77 12.75 8.26 7.43
C TYR A 77 12.48 9.04 6.15
N LYS A 78 11.93 10.26 6.26
CA LYS A 78 11.69 11.14 5.10
C LYS A 78 12.99 11.50 4.39
N PHE A 79 14.08 11.74 5.13
CA PHE A 79 15.38 12.02 4.53
C PHE A 79 15.99 10.78 3.86
N ILE A 80 15.84 9.59 4.45
CA ILE A 80 16.28 8.33 3.84
C ILE A 80 15.53 8.04 2.54
N ALA A 81 14.21 8.29 2.51
CA ALA A 81 13.41 8.13 1.29
C ALA A 81 13.93 9.03 0.14
N ILE A 82 14.20 10.31 0.44
CA ILE A 82 14.80 11.24 -0.55
C ILE A 82 16.18 10.75 -0.99
N TYR A 83 17.00 10.26 -0.06
CA TYR A 83 18.32 9.73 -0.36
C TYR A 83 18.28 8.54 -1.32
N ASN A 84 17.37 7.58 -1.10
CA ASN A 84 17.20 6.41 -1.96
C ASN A 84 16.73 6.78 -3.38
N ASP A 85 15.89 7.81 -3.48
CA ASP A 85 15.42 8.34 -4.78
C ASP A 85 16.54 9.04 -5.56
N VAL A 86 17.37 9.85 -4.90
CA VAL A 86 18.50 10.58 -5.51
C VAL A 86 19.63 9.64 -5.94
N THR A 87 19.92 8.60 -5.14
CA THR A 87 20.97 7.60 -5.44
C THR A 87 20.52 6.53 -6.44
N GLY A 88 19.21 6.41 -6.68
CA GLY A 88 18.65 5.49 -7.67
C GLY A 88 18.64 4.02 -7.27
N ILE A 89 18.67 3.77 -5.96
CA ILE A 89 18.40 2.46 -5.37
C ILE A 89 16.90 2.11 -5.57
N THR A 90 16.03 3.13 -5.59
CA THR A 90 14.60 3.00 -5.93
C THR A 90 14.42 2.77 -7.45
N PRO A 91 13.54 1.84 -7.89
CA PRO A 91 13.23 1.65 -9.31
C PRO A 91 12.83 2.96 -10.01
N GLU A 92 13.32 3.19 -11.24
CA GLU A 92 12.98 4.35 -12.12
C GLU A 92 11.49 4.72 -12.08
N GLU A 93 10.64 3.70 -12.05
CA GLU A 93 9.19 3.80 -12.14
C GLU A 93 8.50 4.35 -10.87
N LYS A 94 9.18 4.38 -9.72
CA LYS A 94 8.66 4.88 -8.42
C LYS A 94 9.30 6.21 -8.00
N ARG A 95 10.31 6.69 -8.73
CA ARG A 95 11.04 7.93 -8.38
C ARG A 95 10.18 9.17 -8.58
N ILE A 96 10.07 9.99 -7.54
CA ILE A 96 9.55 11.34 -7.67
C ILE A 96 10.63 12.17 -8.40
N LYS A 97 10.27 12.90 -9.46
CA LYS A 97 11.17 13.90 -10.05
C LYS A 97 11.38 15.03 -9.05
N ILE A 98 12.47 14.97 -8.31
CA ILE A 98 12.91 16.00 -7.37
C ILE A 98 13.85 16.92 -8.16
N LYS A 99 13.60 18.24 -8.18
CA LYS A 99 14.61 19.17 -8.72
C LYS A 99 15.81 19.22 -7.78
N ASP A 100 16.97 19.57 -8.31
CA ASP A 100 18.17 19.73 -7.50
C ASP A 100 17.89 20.67 -6.31
N TYR A 101 18.24 20.21 -5.10
CA TYR A 101 18.02 20.89 -3.82
C TYR A 101 16.56 21.12 -3.37
N GLU A 102 15.55 20.64 -4.13
CA GLU A 102 14.17 20.61 -3.62
C GLU A 102 14.04 19.49 -2.55
N MET A 103 13.49 19.83 -1.38
CA MET A 103 13.16 18.86 -0.33
C MET A 103 11.63 18.80 -0.14
N PRO A 104 10.90 18.04 -0.96
CA PRO A 104 9.45 17.96 -0.86
C PRO A 104 9.01 17.06 0.30
N LEU A 105 9.24 17.50 1.54
CA LEU A 105 8.87 16.80 2.79
C LEU A 105 7.36 16.56 2.95
N ASN A 106 6.55 17.32 2.21
CA ASN A 106 5.09 17.19 2.11
C ASN A 106 4.69 16.01 1.23
N LYS A 107 5.41 15.75 0.12
CA LYS A 107 5.08 14.67 -0.81
C LYS A 107 5.40 13.28 -0.25
N ILE A 108 6.23 13.23 0.80
CA ILE A 108 6.62 12.01 1.49
C ILE A 108 5.87 11.95 2.82
N TYR A 109 4.80 11.17 2.83
CA TYR A 109 3.99 10.94 4.03
C TYR A 109 4.78 10.05 5.00
N GLY A 110 5.12 10.61 6.16
CA GLY A 110 5.83 9.92 7.25
C GLY A 110 5.00 9.84 8.54
N MET A 111 3.71 10.16 8.45
CA MET A 111 2.81 10.27 9.61
C MET A 111 2.51 8.89 10.26
N GLU A 112 2.80 7.81 9.56
CA GLU A 112 2.44 6.47 10.00
C GLU A 112 3.52 5.80 10.88
N ILE A 113 4.78 6.24 10.78
CA ILE A 113 5.84 5.85 11.73
C ILE A 113 5.58 6.46 13.10
N PHE A 114 4.98 7.66 13.14
CA PHE A 114 4.56 8.29 14.38
C PHE A 114 3.48 7.46 15.08
N LEU A 115 2.51 6.92 14.33
CA LEU A 115 1.45 6.05 14.86
C LEU A 115 1.99 4.70 15.34
N LEU A 116 2.88 4.06 14.57
CA LEU A 116 3.53 2.80 14.94
C LEU A 116 4.45 2.93 16.16
N ALA A 117 5.16 4.05 16.28
CA ALA A 117 5.98 4.33 17.44
C ALA A 117 5.13 4.44 18.71
N CYS A 118 3.88 4.92 18.65
CA CYS A 118 2.97 5.03 19.80
C CYS A 118 2.30 3.70 20.24
N VAL A 119 2.40 2.63 19.43
CA VAL A 119 1.73 1.33 19.68
C VAL A 119 2.10 0.69 21.03
N PRO A 120 3.36 0.70 21.51
CA PRO A 120 3.69 0.07 22.78
C PRO A 120 2.93 0.65 23.99
N LEU A 121 2.43 1.90 23.95
CA LEU A 121 1.62 2.49 25.04
C LEU A 121 0.19 1.96 25.07
N VAL A 122 -0.37 1.67 23.89
CA VAL A 122 -1.71 1.09 23.73
C VAL A 122 -1.68 -0.42 24.05
N CYS A 123 -0.59 -1.10 23.67
CA CYS A 123 -0.41 -2.53 23.90
C CYS A 123 -0.16 -2.91 25.37
N PHE A 124 0.21 -1.97 26.25
CA PHE A 124 0.32 -2.25 27.69
C PHE A 124 -1.03 -2.51 28.36
N HIS A 125 -2.15 -2.14 27.71
CA HIS A 125 -3.50 -2.34 28.25
C HIS A 125 -4.25 -3.52 27.61
N ASP A 126 -3.79 -4.04 26.46
CA ASP A 126 -4.44 -5.18 25.78
C ASP A 126 -3.47 -5.93 24.84
N ALA A 127 -3.15 -7.18 25.17
CA ALA A 127 -2.21 -8.03 24.43
C ALA A 127 -2.76 -8.56 23.09
N SER A 128 -4.08 -8.43 22.85
CA SER A 128 -4.74 -8.93 21.64
C SER A 128 -4.36 -8.13 20.36
N LEU A 129 -4.02 -6.85 20.52
CA LEU A 129 -3.62 -5.96 19.42
C LEU A 129 -2.25 -6.29 18.80
N TRP A 130 -1.39 -7.02 19.52
CA TRP A 130 -0.07 -7.45 19.04
C TRP A 130 -0.15 -8.43 17.86
N SER A 131 -1.21 -9.25 17.79
CA SER A 131 -1.41 -10.20 16.70
C SER A 131 -1.74 -9.52 15.35
N ASN A 132 -2.36 -8.35 15.41
CA ASN A 132 -2.75 -7.53 14.25
C ASN A 132 -1.70 -6.48 13.85
N CYS A 133 -0.73 -6.16 14.73
CA CYS A 133 0.38 -5.25 14.45
C CYS A 133 1.59 -5.95 13.80
N ARG A 134 1.42 -7.18 13.27
CA ARG A 134 2.42 -7.79 12.39
C ARG A 134 2.37 -7.11 11.03
N GLY A 135 3.29 -6.19 10.81
CA GLY A 135 3.79 -5.91 9.48
C GLY A 135 4.10 -4.45 9.25
N ALA A 136 5.24 -4.22 8.60
CA ALA A 136 5.51 -3.04 7.81
C ALA A 136 4.53 -2.94 6.62
N ARG A 137 3.22 -2.80 6.92
CA ARG A 137 2.10 -2.84 5.98
C ARG A 137 1.90 -1.54 5.21
N ILE A 138 2.61 -0.49 5.63
CA ILE A 138 2.37 0.89 5.20
C ILE A 138 3.46 1.40 4.24
N VAL A 139 4.65 0.80 4.28
CA VAL A 139 5.80 1.23 3.47
C VAL A 139 5.58 0.99 1.96
N TRP A 140 4.65 0.10 1.59
CA TRP A 140 4.46 -0.36 0.20
C TRP A 140 3.60 0.57 -0.66
N TYR A 141 2.76 1.42 -0.05
CA TYR A 141 1.82 2.27 -0.80
C TYR A 141 2.51 3.29 -1.72
N VAL A 142 3.73 3.72 -1.39
CA VAL A 142 4.40 4.91 -1.99
C VAL A 142 4.97 4.64 -3.40
N GLY A 143 4.79 3.45 -3.96
CA GLY A 143 5.07 3.23 -5.38
C GLY A 143 4.29 2.09 -6.00
N MET A 144 3.14 1.75 -5.45
CA MET A 144 2.26 0.74 -6.02
C MET A 144 1.60 1.29 -7.29
N LYS A 145 1.71 0.53 -8.38
CA LYS A 145 1.01 0.82 -9.63
C LYS A 145 -0.19 -0.10 -9.79
N VAL A 146 -1.36 0.50 -9.94
CA VAL A 146 -2.62 -0.24 -10.09
C VAL A 146 -3.06 -0.25 -11.55
N PHE A 147 -3.28 -1.45 -12.10
CA PHE A 147 -3.92 -1.60 -13.41
C PHE A 147 -5.42 -1.73 -13.23
N ILE A 148 -6.22 -0.88 -13.87
CA ILE A 148 -7.69 -0.95 -13.83
C ILE A 148 -8.19 -1.76 -15.02
N SER A 149 -8.68 -2.97 -14.74
CA SER A 149 -9.36 -3.83 -15.70
C SER A 149 -10.87 -3.65 -15.58
N TYR A 150 -11.54 -3.34 -16.69
CA TYR A 150 -12.97 -3.04 -16.70
C TYR A 150 -13.62 -3.38 -18.05
N HIS A 151 -14.94 -3.44 -18.05
CA HIS A 151 -15.74 -3.53 -19.27
C HIS A 151 -16.17 -2.13 -19.73
N ARG A 152 -16.14 -1.84 -21.04
CA ARG A 152 -16.45 -0.50 -21.57
C ARG A 152 -17.85 0.00 -21.20
N ALA A 153 -18.84 -0.87 -21.02
CA ALA A 153 -20.16 -0.43 -20.54
C ALA A 153 -20.10 0.17 -19.12
N ASP A 154 -19.11 -0.22 -18.30
CA ASP A 154 -18.92 0.25 -16.92
C ASP A 154 -17.91 1.42 -16.83
N THR A 155 -17.71 2.16 -17.92
CA THR A 155 -16.77 3.30 -18.01
C THR A 155 -16.99 4.35 -16.90
N GLN A 156 -18.23 4.55 -16.45
CA GLN A 156 -18.53 5.45 -15.34
C GLN A 156 -17.81 5.04 -14.05
N TYR A 157 -17.82 3.74 -13.73
CA TYR A 157 -17.16 3.22 -12.53
C TYR A 157 -15.64 3.29 -12.63
N ARG A 158 -15.08 3.08 -13.83
CA ARG A 158 -13.66 3.34 -14.06
C ARG A 158 -13.28 4.77 -13.70
N ARG A 159 -13.98 5.78 -14.24
CA ARG A 159 -13.68 7.20 -13.96
C ARG A 159 -13.78 7.51 -12.47
N ASN A 160 -14.71 6.88 -11.75
CA ASN A 160 -14.81 7.03 -10.30
C ASN A 160 -13.63 6.37 -9.57
N ALA A 161 -13.24 5.15 -9.96
CA ALA A 161 -12.07 4.48 -9.41
C ALA A 161 -10.78 5.30 -9.63
N GLU A 162 -10.61 5.91 -10.81
CA GLU A 162 -9.49 6.80 -11.11
C GLU A 162 -9.43 8.02 -10.18
N LYS A 163 -10.58 8.64 -9.91
CA LYS A 163 -10.66 9.75 -8.95
C LYS A 163 -10.29 9.31 -7.54
N ILE A 164 -10.77 8.15 -7.11
CA ILE A 164 -10.46 7.59 -5.78
C ILE A 164 -8.97 7.31 -5.65
N LEU A 165 -8.36 6.66 -6.64
CA LEU A 165 -6.92 6.37 -6.66
C LEU A 165 -6.09 7.65 -6.69
N SER A 166 -6.49 8.64 -7.51
CA SER A 166 -5.85 9.95 -7.58
C SER A 166 -5.92 10.70 -6.26
N ALA A 167 -7.07 10.66 -5.57
CA ALA A 167 -7.27 11.31 -4.27
C ALA A 167 -6.33 10.75 -3.19
N HIS A 168 -5.98 9.47 -3.29
CA HIS A 168 -5.02 8.81 -2.40
C HIS A 168 -3.57 8.88 -2.91
N GLY A 169 -3.31 9.56 -4.04
CA GLY A 169 -1.97 9.70 -4.63
C GLY A 169 -1.40 8.41 -5.23
N ILE A 170 -2.25 7.42 -5.53
CA ILE A 170 -1.82 6.11 -6.07
C ILE A 170 -1.64 6.23 -7.59
N GLN A 171 -0.52 5.72 -8.10
CA GLN A 171 -0.32 5.65 -9.55
C GLN A 171 -1.18 4.55 -10.14
N TYR A 172 -1.90 4.87 -11.22
CA TYR A 172 -2.74 3.89 -11.90
C TYR A 172 -2.56 3.96 -13.41
N TYR A 173 -2.93 2.86 -14.07
CA TYR A 173 -3.05 2.77 -15.50
C TYR A 173 -4.40 2.16 -15.85
N ALA A 174 -5.19 2.89 -16.63
CA ALA A 174 -6.37 2.38 -17.28
C ALA A 174 -6.20 2.53 -18.79
N VAL A 175 -6.75 1.59 -19.56
CA VAL A 175 -6.70 1.70 -21.02
C VAL A 175 -7.59 2.87 -21.46
N PRO A 176 -7.05 3.84 -22.24
CA PRO A 176 -7.80 5.00 -22.70
C PRO A 176 -9.03 4.62 -23.54
N GLU A 177 -10.09 5.43 -23.46
CA GLU A 177 -11.34 5.22 -24.21
C GLU A 177 -11.15 5.44 -25.72
N ASP A 178 -10.31 6.42 -26.07
CA ASP A 178 -9.94 6.84 -27.42
C ASP A 178 -8.85 5.97 -28.05
N ALA A 179 -8.38 4.93 -27.34
CA ALA A 179 -7.41 4.00 -27.85
C ALA A 179 -8.02 3.22 -29.02
N ASP A 180 -7.79 3.74 -30.23
CA ASP A 180 -8.20 3.09 -31.45
C ASP A 180 -7.22 1.95 -31.77
N PHE A 181 -7.69 0.73 -31.51
CA PHE A 181 -6.99 -0.49 -31.87
C PHE A 181 -7.44 -1.04 -33.23
N ASN A 182 -8.33 -0.32 -33.95
CA ASN A 182 -8.79 -0.72 -35.26
C ASN A 182 -7.61 -0.85 -36.24
N GLY A 183 -7.55 -1.99 -36.94
CA GLY A 183 -6.53 -2.27 -37.95
C GLY A 183 -5.18 -2.78 -37.44
N LYS A 184 -4.92 -2.80 -36.12
CA LYS A 184 -3.72 -3.45 -35.56
C LYS A 184 -3.93 -4.96 -35.46
N ARG A 185 -2.89 -5.77 -35.73
CA ARG A 185 -2.98 -7.22 -35.52
C ARG A 185 -3.27 -7.50 -34.04
N ASN A 186 -4.15 -8.48 -33.80
CA ASN A 186 -4.53 -8.94 -32.45
C ASN A 186 -3.33 -9.16 -31.52
N GLU A 187 -2.19 -9.61 -32.05
CA GLU A 187 -0.95 -9.84 -31.30
C GLU A 187 -0.29 -8.57 -30.77
N THR A 188 -0.28 -7.50 -31.55
CA THR A 188 0.35 -6.22 -31.17
C THR A 188 -0.41 -5.57 -30.02
N ILE A 189 -1.74 -5.62 -30.07
CA ILE A 189 -2.62 -5.10 -29.02
C ILE A 189 -2.42 -5.91 -27.73
N ARG A 190 -2.40 -7.26 -27.85
CA ARG A 190 -2.11 -8.17 -26.73
C ARG A 190 -0.77 -7.82 -26.07
N ASN A 191 0.29 -7.70 -26.86
CA ASN A 191 1.63 -7.43 -26.32
C ASN A 191 1.71 -6.05 -25.65
N PHE A 192 1.03 -5.05 -26.22
CA PHE A 192 0.98 -3.71 -25.63
C PHE A 192 0.28 -3.74 -24.26
N THR A 193 -0.94 -4.28 -24.18
CA THR A 193 -1.69 -4.33 -22.92
C THR A 193 -0.99 -5.23 -21.90
N CYS A 194 -0.48 -6.39 -22.30
CA CYS A 194 0.29 -7.27 -21.40
C CYS A 194 1.55 -6.59 -20.85
N ASN A 195 2.26 -5.79 -21.66
CA ASN A 195 3.42 -5.04 -21.20
C ASN A 195 3.06 -3.93 -20.20
N LYS A 196 1.85 -3.38 -20.29
CA LYS A 196 1.34 -2.39 -19.32
C LYS A 196 0.91 -3.06 -18.02
N VAL A 197 0.20 -4.19 -18.09
CA VAL A 197 -0.16 -4.99 -16.91
C VAL A 197 1.10 -5.40 -16.14
N LYS A 198 2.14 -5.89 -16.83
CA LYS A 198 3.41 -6.30 -16.18
C LYS A 198 4.18 -5.20 -15.47
N LYS A 199 3.89 -3.92 -15.76
CA LYS A 199 4.49 -2.76 -15.08
C LYS A 199 3.73 -2.36 -13.82
N CYS A 200 2.59 -3.00 -13.56
CA CYS A 200 1.76 -2.75 -12.41
C CYS A 200 2.00 -3.84 -11.36
N ASP A 201 1.74 -3.51 -10.09
CA ASP A 201 1.90 -4.41 -8.95
C ASP A 201 0.57 -5.11 -8.61
N VAL A 202 -0.54 -4.38 -8.80
CA VAL A 202 -1.90 -4.86 -8.48
C VAL A 202 -2.84 -4.66 -9.68
N LEU A 203 -3.68 -5.65 -9.94
CA LEU A 203 -4.78 -5.62 -10.88
C LEU A 203 -6.09 -5.35 -10.13
N LEU A 204 -6.69 -4.19 -10.37
CA LEU A 204 -8.04 -3.84 -9.91
C LEU A 204 -9.05 -4.21 -10.99
N CYS A 205 -9.81 -5.28 -10.77
CA CYS A 205 -10.82 -5.77 -11.71
C CYS A 205 -12.21 -5.30 -11.30
N LEU A 206 -12.82 -4.45 -12.13
CA LEU A 206 -14.20 -3.98 -11.97
C LEU A 206 -15.15 -4.96 -12.67
N ILE A 207 -15.98 -5.64 -11.88
CA ILE A 207 -16.81 -6.76 -12.32
C ILE A 207 -18.27 -6.32 -12.37
N GLY A 208 -18.76 -6.04 -13.57
CA GLY A 208 -20.16 -5.78 -13.89
C GLY A 208 -20.92 -7.05 -14.32
N LYS A 209 -22.10 -6.86 -14.90
CA LYS A 209 -22.99 -7.95 -15.34
C LYS A 209 -22.41 -8.76 -16.51
N GLU A 210 -21.75 -8.10 -17.46
CA GLU A 210 -21.25 -8.74 -18.69
C GLU A 210 -19.74 -8.99 -18.70
N THR A 211 -19.02 -8.56 -17.66
CA THR A 211 -17.55 -8.60 -17.59
C THR A 211 -16.99 -10.01 -17.80
N TYR A 212 -17.68 -11.05 -17.33
CA TYR A 212 -17.25 -12.45 -17.45
C TYR A 212 -17.12 -12.93 -18.91
N SER A 213 -17.86 -12.33 -19.84
CA SER A 213 -17.90 -12.75 -21.24
C SER A 213 -16.83 -12.08 -22.11
N ARG A 214 -16.02 -11.19 -21.52
CA ARG A 214 -15.14 -10.28 -22.26
C ARG A 214 -13.70 -10.83 -22.39
N PRO A 215 -13.21 -11.07 -23.61
CA PRO A 215 -11.89 -11.67 -23.82
C PRO A 215 -10.72 -10.81 -23.36
N HIS A 216 -10.84 -9.47 -23.42
CA HIS A 216 -9.76 -8.57 -22.97
C HIS A 216 -9.56 -8.63 -21.45
N VAL A 217 -10.65 -8.65 -20.67
CA VAL A 217 -10.61 -8.79 -19.22
C VAL A 217 -10.00 -10.13 -18.82
N ASP A 218 -10.43 -11.21 -19.47
CA ASP A 218 -9.87 -12.55 -19.25
C ASP A 218 -8.35 -12.60 -19.51
N ARG A 219 -7.89 -11.92 -20.56
CA ARG A 219 -6.47 -11.80 -20.93
C ARG A 219 -5.65 -10.98 -19.93
N GLU A 220 -6.23 -9.89 -19.42
CA GLU A 220 -5.61 -9.03 -18.40
C GLU A 220 -5.43 -9.82 -17.09
N ILE A 221 -6.48 -10.53 -16.64
CA ILE A 221 -6.43 -11.42 -15.47
C ILE A 221 -5.42 -12.54 -15.67
N HIS A 222 -5.40 -13.17 -16.85
CA HIS A 222 -4.42 -14.19 -17.18
C HIS A 222 -2.99 -13.64 -17.08
N THR A 223 -2.75 -12.45 -17.62
CA THR A 223 -1.42 -11.82 -17.55
C THR A 223 -1.01 -11.52 -16.12
N ALA A 224 -1.95 -11.06 -15.28
CA ALA A 224 -1.71 -10.78 -13.86
C ALA A 224 -1.35 -12.05 -13.07
N LEU A 225 -1.99 -13.18 -13.37
CA LEU A 225 -1.72 -14.47 -12.73
C LEU A 225 -0.43 -15.16 -13.24
N LYS A 226 0.20 -14.62 -14.28
CA LYS A 226 1.37 -15.23 -14.91
C LYS A 226 2.64 -14.94 -14.11
N GLY A 227 3.20 -15.99 -13.50
CA GLY A 227 4.49 -15.91 -12.81
C GLY A 227 4.54 -16.76 -11.55
N GLY A 228 5.68 -16.73 -10.86
CA GLY A 228 5.84 -17.23 -9.49
C GLY A 228 5.57 -16.16 -8.44
N VAL A 229 5.83 -16.49 -7.18
CA VAL A 229 5.69 -15.59 -6.02
C VAL A 229 6.50 -14.31 -6.25
N GLY A 230 5.87 -13.14 -6.07
CA GLY A 230 6.48 -11.82 -6.29
C GLY A 230 6.61 -11.37 -7.76
N THR A 231 6.27 -12.21 -8.75
CA THR A 231 6.22 -11.82 -10.17
C THR A 231 4.81 -11.75 -10.73
N ARG A 232 3.89 -12.53 -10.15
CA ARG A 232 2.45 -12.39 -10.37
C ARG A 232 1.95 -11.09 -9.71
N LEU A 233 0.83 -10.55 -10.19
CA LEU A 233 0.22 -9.36 -9.61
C LEU A 233 -0.78 -9.74 -8.52
N GLY A 234 -0.94 -8.86 -7.53
CA GLY A 234 -2.08 -8.91 -6.62
C GLY A 234 -3.38 -8.66 -7.39
N ILE A 235 -4.48 -9.31 -7.02
CA ILE A 235 -5.77 -9.12 -7.71
C ILE A 235 -6.84 -8.71 -6.71
N VAL A 236 -7.49 -7.57 -6.99
CA VAL A 236 -8.69 -7.11 -6.29
C VAL A 236 -9.88 -7.24 -7.24
N GLY A 237 -10.85 -8.07 -6.87
CA GLY A 237 -12.13 -8.19 -7.56
C GLY A 237 -13.18 -7.30 -6.89
N VAL A 238 -13.67 -6.29 -7.62
CA VAL A 238 -14.71 -5.38 -7.13
C VAL A 238 -16.03 -5.68 -7.84
N LEU A 239 -17.04 -6.06 -7.07
CA LEU A 239 -18.39 -6.22 -7.59
C LEU A 239 -19.05 -4.85 -7.76
N LEU A 240 -19.45 -4.55 -9.00
CA LEU A 240 -20.14 -3.30 -9.31
C LEU A 240 -21.63 -3.38 -8.97
N PRO A 241 -22.28 -2.25 -8.62
CA PRO A 241 -23.73 -2.19 -8.40
C PRO A 241 -24.56 -2.48 -9.65
N THR A 242 -23.95 -2.55 -10.84
CA THR A 242 -24.61 -3.00 -12.07
C THR A 242 -25.00 -4.48 -12.01
N ARG A 243 -24.47 -5.21 -11.03
CA ARG A 243 -24.87 -6.57 -10.70
C ARG A 243 -25.98 -6.54 -9.63
N THR A 244 -26.91 -7.48 -9.71
CA THR A 244 -27.99 -7.64 -8.72
C THR A 244 -27.53 -8.35 -7.45
N ASP A 245 -26.33 -8.93 -7.46
CA ASP A 245 -25.87 -9.85 -6.42
C ASP A 245 -24.78 -9.19 -5.57
N SER A 246 -24.86 -9.36 -4.26
CA SER A 246 -23.82 -8.91 -3.30
C SER A 246 -22.81 -10.02 -3.01
N LEU A 247 -21.63 -9.69 -2.47
CA LEU A 247 -20.57 -10.64 -2.13
C LEU A 247 -21.01 -11.91 -1.37
N SER A 248 -22.00 -11.79 -0.48
CA SER A 248 -22.52 -12.90 0.33
C SER A 248 -23.40 -13.89 -0.46
N GLN A 249 -23.93 -13.46 -1.62
CA GLN A 249 -24.88 -14.22 -2.45
C GLN A 249 -24.48 -14.24 -3.93
N ALA A 250 -23.23 -13.90 -4.25
CA ALA A 250 -22.77 -13.73 -5.62
C ALA A 250 -22.94 -15.02 -6.43
N ASP A 251 -23.63 -14.94 -7.56
CA ASP A 251 -23.66 -16.04 -8.51
C ASP A 251 -22.30 -16.17 -9.19
N PHE A 252 -21.58 -17.25 -8.84
CA PHE A 252 -20.27 -17.53 -9.40
C PHE A 252 -20.34 -17.80 -10.91
N SER A 253 -21.49 -18.16 -11.49
CA SER A 253 -21.61 -18.42 -12.93
C SER A 253 -21.38 -17.16 -13.80
N THR A 254 -21.64 -15.98 -13.22
CA THR A 254 -21.54 -14.67 -13.90
C THR A 254 -20.23 -13.94 -13.59
N LEU A 255 -19.24 -14.63 -13.03
CA LEU A 255 -17.90 -14.13 -12.78
C LEU A 255 -16.88 -14.69 -13.78
N PRO A 256 -15.78 -13.96 -14.07
CA PRO A 256 -14.70 -14.48 -14.88
C PRO A 256 -14.14 -15.78 -14.28
N THR A 257 -14.09 -16.84 -15.09
CA THR A 257 -13.69 -18.21 -14.64
C THR A 257 -12.33 -18.22 -13.96
N LYS A 258 -11.36 -17.45 -14.47
CA LYS A 258 -10.02 -17.35 -13.88
C LYS A 258 -10.01 -16.75 -12.47
N LEU A 259 -10.95 -15.87 -12.13
CA LEU A 259 -11.05 -15.35 -10.76
C LEU A 259 -11.66 -16.39 -9.82
N ILE A 260 -12.62 -17.17 -10.30
CA ILE A 260 -13.26 -18.25 -9.53
C ILE A 260 -12.24 -19.35 -9.22
N ASP A 261 -11.45 -19.75 -10.22
CA ASP A 261 -10.38 -20.74 -10.06
C ASP A 261 -9.33 -20.33 -9.01
N ASN A 262 -9.21 -19.02 -8.79
CA ASN A 262 -8.27 -18.37 -7.88
C ASN A 262 -8.98 -17.66 -6.72
N LYS A 263 -10.14 -18.16 -6.29
CA LYS A 263 -10.99 -17.51 -5.27
C LYS A 263 -10.24 -17.15 -3.98
N ASN A 264 -9.32 -18.01 -3.53
CA ASN A 264 -8.54 -17.81 -2.30
C ASN A 264 -7.37 -16.82 -2.48
N TYR A 265 -6.98 -16.54 -3.72
CA TYR A 265 -5.91 -15.62 -4.05
C TYR A 265 -6.45 -14.20 -4.28
N VAL A 266 -7.64 -14.09 -4.88
CA VAL A 266 -8.29 -12.82 -5.17
C VAL A 266 -8.87 -12.22 -3.88
N VAL A 267 -8.59 -10.93 -3.65
CA VAL A 267 -9.24 -10.14 -2.61
C VAL A 267 -10.54 -9.60 -3.16
N TRP A 268 -11.67 -9.91 -2.52
CA TRP A 268 -12.99 -9.54 -3.01
C TRP A 268 -13.58 -8.38 -2.22
N SER A 269 -14.21 -7.43 -2.91
CA SER A 269 -14.93 -6.32 -2.27
C SER A 269 -16.17 -5.91 -3.07
N ASP A 270 -17.17 -5.35 -2.37
CA ASP A 270 -18.27 -4.64 -3.01
C ASP A 270 -17.83 -3.19 -3.28
N TRP A 271 -18.41 -2.55 -4.29
CA TRP A 271 -18.11 -1.17 -4.65
C TRP A 271 -18.14 -0.20 -3.46
N SER A 272 -19.21 -0.23 -2.65
CA SER A 272 -19.37 0.65 -1.49
C SER A 272 -18.32 0.41 -0.38
N SER A 273 -17.80 -0.82 -0.27
CA SER A 273 -16.72 -1.15 0.67
C SER A 273 -15.37 -0.70 0.13
N MET A 274 -15.15 -0.88 -1.18
CA MET A 274 -13.94 -0.45 -1.88
C MET A 274 -13.72 1.06 -1.76
N GLU A 275 -14.77 1.89 -1.89
CA GLU A 275 -14.64 3.34 -1.74
C GLU A 275 -14.09 3.78 -0.38
N ARG A 276 -14.41 3.03 0.69
CA ARG A 276 -13.94 3.32 2.05
C ARG A 276 -12.57 2.73 2.37
N ASN A 277 -12.28 1.55 1.80
CA ASN A 277 -11.16 0.71 2.23
C ASN A 277 -10.16 0.38 1.10
N ILE A 278 -10.09 1.20 0.05
CA ILE A 278 -9.25 0.94 -1.13
C ILE A 278 -7.80 0.63 -0.78
N LEU A 279 -7.22 1.34 0.18
CA LEU A 279 -5.85 1.12 0.62
C LEU A 279 -5.66 -0.29 1.17
N VAL A 280 -6.49 -0.67 2.14
CA VAL A 280 -6.44 -1.99 2.79
C VAL A 280 -6.56 -3.12 1.76
N LEU A 281 -7.49 -2.97 0.80
CA LEU A 281 -7.72 -3.97 -0.25
C LEU A 281 -6.51 -4.15 -1.18
N LEU A 282 -5.88 -3.04 -1.58
CA LEU A 282 -4.72 -3.09 -2.47
C LEU A 282 -3.51 -3.72 -1.78
N THR A 283 -3.28 -3.41 -0.51
CA THR A 283 -2.18 -4.03 0.27
C THR A 283 -2.42 -5.50 0.53
N GLU A 284 -3.64 -5.90 0.88
CA GLU A 284 -3.97 -7.31 1.04
C GLU A 284 -3.72 -8.09 -0.26
N ALA A 285 -4.07 -7.51 -1.41
CA ALA A 285 -3.81 -8.12 -2.69
C ALA A 285 -2.31 -8.23 -3.03
N GLU A 286 -1.51 -7.21 -2.70
CA GLU A 286 -0.06 -7.24 -2.86
C GLU A 286 0.58 -8.31 -1.96
N GLU A 287 0.13 -8.41 -0.70
CA GLU A 287 0.55 -9.48 0.22
C GLU A 287 0.24 -10.87 -0.32
N HIS A 288 -0.94 -11.05 -0.93
CA HIS A 288 -1.31 -12.31 -1.57
C HIS A 288 -0.36 -12.67 -2.71
N SER A 289 0.10 -11.69 -3.48
CA SER A 289 1.11 -11.92 -4.53
C SER A 289 2.42 -12.46 -3.97
N CYS A 290 2.91 -11.84 -2.89
CA CYS A 290 4.16 -12.19 -2.21
C CYS A 290 4.06 -13.45 -1.33
N ASN A 291 2.84 -13.94 -1.06
CA ASN A 291 2.63 -15.09 -0.19
C ASN A 291 2.89 -16.42 -0.91
N SER A 292 3.93 -17.14 -0.49
CA SER A 292 4.29 -18.45 -1.05
C SER A 292 3.28 -19.57 -0.77
N LYS A 293 2.39 -19.40 0.23
CA LYS A 293 1.36 -20.39 0.58
C LYS A 293 0.15 -20.35 -0.35
N LEU A 294 -0.13 -19.20 -0.96
CA LEU A 294 -1.25 -19.04 -1.88
C LEU A 294 -0.81 -19.46 -3.28
N GLN A 295 -1.40 -20.54 -3.79
CA GLN A 295 -1.15 -20.98 -5.16
C GLN A 295 -2.12 -20.30 -6.14
N SER A 296 -1.59 -19.85 -7.27
CA SER A 296 -2.36 -19.28 -8.37
C SER A 296 -2.43 -20.28 -9.53
N LYS A 297 -3.64 -20.62 -9.96
CA LYS A 297 -3.90 -21.43 -11.15
C LYS A 297 -3.94 -20.55 -12.39
N HIS A 298 -3.04 -20.80 -13.33
CA HIS A 298 -2.90 -20.04 -14.58
C HIS A 298 -3.06 -20.91 -15.85
N THR A 299 -3.22 -22.24 -15.72
CA THR A 299 -3.15 -23.20 -16.83
C THR A 299 -4.26 -23.06 -17.88
N ASN A 300 -5.38 -22.42 -17.53
CA ASN A 300 -6.53 -22.31 -18.41
C ASN A 300 -6.24 -21.38 -19.60
N PRO A 301 -6.54 -21.79 -20.85
CA PRO A 301 -6.33 -20.96 -22.03
C PRO A 301 -7.13 -19.65 -21.91
N CYS A 302 -6.63 -18.60 -22.56
CA CYS A 302 -7.37 -17.34 -22.66
C CYS A 302 -8.59 -17.51 -23.58
N MET A 303 -9.65 -16.75 -23.31
CA MET A 303 -10.78 -16.65 -24.22
C MET A 303 -10.36 -16.21 -25.63
N LEU A 304 -10.97 -16.80 -26.65
CA LEU A 304 -10.77 -16.41 -28.04
C LEU A 304 -11.49 -15.09 -28.31
N LEU A 305 -10.85 -14.23 -29.11
CA LEU A 305 -11.50 -12.99 -29.58
C LEU A 305 -12.60 -13.37 -30.57
N LYS A 306 -13.83 -12.90 -30.32
CA LYS A 306 -14.99 -13.14 -31.20
C LYS A 306 -14.88 -12.36 -32.52
N THR A 307 -14.16 -11.24 -32.52
CA THR A 307 -13.92 -10.34 -33.66
C THR A 307 -12.44 -9.96 -33.73
N LYS A 308 -11.99 -9.28 -34.80
CA LYS A 308 -10.65 -8.65 -34.86
C LYS A 308 -10.53 -7.40 -33.96
N ILE A 309 -11.57 -7.09 -33.19
CA ILE A 309 -11.66 -5.90 -32.37
C ILE A 309 -11.39 -6.33 -30.92
N TYR A 310 -10.51 -5.60 -30.24
CA TYR A 310 -10.11 -5.92 -28.87
C TYR A 310 -11.11 -5.40 -27.84
N TYR A 311 -11.83 -4.34 -28.18
CA TYR A 311 -12.95 -3.80 -27.41
C TYR A 311 -14.18 -3.74 -28.30
N ASP A 312 -15.18 -4.57 -28.04
CA ASP A 312 -16.48 -4.42 -28.68
C ASP A 312 -17.20 -3.22 -28.01
N ASN A 313 -17.76 -2.33 -28.82
CA ASN A 313 -18.58 -1.19 -28.35
C ASN A 313 -19.94 -1.67 -27.83
#